data_AF-A0A521MCS0-F1
#
_entry.id   AF-A0A521MCS0-F1
#
_cell.length_a   1.000
_cell.length_b   1.000
_cell.length_c   1.000
_cell.angle_alpha   90.00
_cell.angle_beta   90.00
_cell.angle_gamma   90.00
#
_symmetry.space_group_name_H-M   'P 1'
#
loop_
_entity.id
_entity.type
_entity.pdbx_description
1 polymer ?
#
loop_
_entity_poly.entity_id
_entity_poly.type
_entity_poly.pdbx_seq_one_letter_code
_entity_poly.pdbx_strand_id
1 'polypeptide(L)' 'MSKREPDEVTGVETTGHEWDGIRELDNPLPRWWLYMFWAGVVVAAVY' A
#
# COMPACT_ATOMS: atom_id res chain seq x y z
N MET A 1 11.04 -14.65 10.06
CA MET A 1 10.70 -13.70 8.98
C MET A 1 10.71 -14.48 7.69
N SER A 2 9.60 -14.44 6.94
CA SER A 2 9.60 -14.98 5.58
C SER A 2 10.44 -14.08 4.69
N LYS A 3 11.02 -14.64 3.63
CA LYS A 3 11.89 -13.90 2.72
C LYS A 3 11.04 -12.90 1.93
N ARG A 4 11.53 -11.68 1.71
CA ARG A 4 10.89 -10.74 0.78
C ARG A 4 11.13 -11.27 -0.62
N GLU A 5 10.05 -11.73 -1.24
CA GLU A 5 10.06 -12.27 -2.58
C GLU A 5 9.21 -11.37 -3.48
N PRO A 6 9.69 -11.09 -4.71
CA PRO A 6 8.88 -10.42 -5.71
C PRO A 6 7.75 -11.34 -6.15
N ASP A 7 6.54 -10.79 -6.17
CA ASP A 7 5.36 -11.49 -6.67
C ASP A 7 5.48 -11.79 -8.18
N GLU A 8 5.04 -12.98 -8.60
CA GLU A 8 5.23 -13.46 -9.97
C GLU A 8 4.41 -12.66 -11.00
N VAL A 9 3.25 -12.14 -10.60
CA VAL A 9 2.31 -11.46 -11.50
C VAL A 9 2.63 -9.97 -11.60
N THR A 10 2.87 -9.35 -10.46
CA THR A 10 3.06 -7.89 -10.35
C THR A 10 4.52 -7.48 -10.34
N GLY A 11 5.45 -8.38 -10.02
CA GLY A 11 6.86 -8.08 -9.81
C GLY A 11 7.14 -7.23 -8.56
N VAL A 12 6.12 -6.99 -7.72
CA VAL A 12 6.24 -6.16 -6.52
C VAL A 12 6.72 -7.01 -5.35
N GLU A 13 7.64 -6.47 -4.57
CA GLU A 13 8.14 -7.12 -3.36
C GLU A 13 7.03 -7.30 -2.33
N THR A 14 7.06 -8.44 -1.63
CA THR A 14 6.15 -8.72 -0.52
C THR A 14 6.70 -8.17 0.80
N THR A 15 5.82 -7.92 1.78
CA THR A 15 6.21 -7.36 3.08
C THR A 15 7.06 -8.31 3.94
N GLY A 16 7.15 -9.60 3.58
CA GLY A 16 7.91 -10.64 4.29
C GLY A 16 7.10 -11.39 5.37
N HIS A 17 5.78 -11.18 5.40
CA HIS A 17 4.84 -11.92 6.24
C HIS A 17 3.82 -12.65 5.38
N GLU A 18 3.38 -13.82 5.85
CA GLU A 18 2.34 -14.63 5.23
C GLU A 18 1.30 -14.95 6.28
N TRP A 19 0.04 -14.78 5.92
CA TRP A 19 -1.12 -15.03 6.77
C TRP A 19 -2.08 -15.94 6.01
N ASP A 20 -2.17 -17.20 6.43
CA ASP A 20 -3.11 -18.17 5.84
C ASP A 20 -3.00 -18.27 4.31
N GLY A 21 -1.77 -18.34 3.79
CA GLY A 21 -1.49 -18.38 2.36
C GLY A 21 -1.57 -17.03 1.63
N ILE A 22 -1.96 -15.95 2.32
CA ILE A 22 -2.01 -14.59 1.75
C ILE A 22 -0.71 -13.85 2.07
N ARG A 23 -0.13 -13.22 1.05
CA ARG A 23 1.05 -12.36 1.15
C ARG A 23 0.68 -10.94 0.72
N GLU A 24 1.22 -9.95 1.42
CA GLU A 24 0.95 -8.54 1.16
C GLU A 24 2.01 -7.96 0.22
N LEU A 25 1.58 -7.20 -0.79
CA LEU A 25 2.46 -6.48 -1.70
C LEU A 25 2.84 -5.11 -1.11
N ASP A 26 4.11 -4.74 -1.21
CA ASP A 26 4.67 -3.47 -0.72
C ASP A 26 4.52 -2.34 -1.75
N ASN A 27 3.27 -2.02 -2.09
CA ASN A 27 2.96 -0.98 -3.07
C ASN A 27 2.99 0.40 -2.40
N PRO A 28 3.51 1.44 -3.07
CA PRO A 28 3.20 2.80 -2.65
C PRO A 28 1.71 3.11 -2.83
N LEU A 29 1.16 3.96 -1.97
CA LEU A 29 -0.23 4.42 -2.11
C LEU A 29 -0.44 5.13 -3.46
N PRO A 30 -1.61 4.95 -4.11
CA PRO A 30 -1.93 5.66 -5.33
C PRO A 30 -1.86 7.19 -5.14
N ARG A 31 -1.17 7.90 -6.03
CA ARG A 31 -0.99 9.36 -5.91
C ARG A 31 -2.31 10.13 -5.85
N TRP A 32 -3.30 9.74 -6.65
CA TRP A 32 -4.62 10.35 -6.64
C TRP A 32 -5.33 10.18 -5.29
N TRP A 33 -5.12 9.04 -4.61
CA TRP A 33 -5.70 8.78 -3.31
C TRP A 33 -5.10 9.73 -2.26
N LEU A 34 -3.78 9.94 -2.29
CA LEU A 34 -3.12 10.92 -1.41
C LEU A 34 -3.65 12.34 -1.62
N TYR A 35 -3.90 12.74 -2.88
CA TYR A 35 -4.51 14.04 -3.16
C TYR A 35 -5.92 14.16 -2.56
N MET A 36 -6.75 13.12 -2.69
CA MET A 36 -8.09 13.12 -2.11
C MET A 36 -8.07 13.12 -0.58
N PHE A 37 -7.16 12.36 0.03
CA PHE A 37 -6.97 12.33 1.48
C PHE A 37 -6.61 13.73 2.00
N TRP A 38 -5.61 14.39 1.40
CA TRP A 38 -5.20 15.74 1.80
C TRP A 38 -6.22 16.81 1.45
N ALA A 39 -6.96 16.68 0.36
CA ALA A 39 -8.08 17.58 0.06
C ALA A 39 -9.14 17.53 1.17
N GLY A 40 -9.48 16.33 1.68
CA GLY A 40 -10.37 16.17 2.82
C GLY A 40 -9.83 16.83 4.09
N VAL A 41 -8.54 16.66 4.39
CA VAL A 41 -7.87 17.34 5.52
C VAL A 41 -7.96 18.86 5.39
N VAL A 42 -7.72 19.41 4.19
CA VAL A 42 -7.83 20.86 3.92
C VAL A 42 -9.26 21.36 4.10
N VAL A 43 -10.26 20.62 3.59
CA VAL A 43 -11.68 20.98 3.77
C VAL A 43 -12.04 21.01 5.26
N ALA A 44 -11.65 19.99 6.02
CA ALA A 44 -11.90 19.94 7.47
C ALA A 44 -11.16 21.01 8.27
N ALA A 45 -10.01 21.51 7.76
CA ALA A 45 -9.27 22.59 8.40
C ALA A 45 -9.86 23.98 8.11
N VAL A 46 -10.54 24.15 6.97
CA VAL A 46 -11.10 25.43 6.52
C VAL A 46 -12.56 25.61 6.95
N TYR A 47 -13.35 24.54 6.97
CA TYR A 47 -14.76 24.54 7.41
C TYR A 47 -14.87 24.39 8.92
#